data_AF-X0V7W6-F1
#
_entry.id   AF-X0V7W6-F1
#
_cell.length_a   1.000
_cell.length_b   1.000
_cell.length_c   1.000
_cell.angle_alpha   90.00
_cell.angle_beta   90.00
_cell.angle_gamma   90.00
#
_symmetry.space_group_name_H-M   'P 1'
#
loop_
_entity.id
_entity.type
_entity.pdbx_description
1 polymer ?
#
loop_
_entity_poly.entity_id
_entity_poly.type
_entity_poly.pdbx_seq_one_letter_code
_entity_poly.pdbx_strand_id
1 'polypeptide(L)'
;GAIPGWRLARLLGATVLDSDGQIGDFSVGIYETFGKFHFVSSVDDWVHADLIMVWHCNPLYTRIPCVHYITEARYRGSQVVCIAPDYSATSIHTDLWVPVVPSSDSALALGLCKIILDEGKVNEAFVKDQTDLPLLVRLDNRRFLRQPE
;
A
#
# COMPACT_ATOMS: atom_id res chain seq x y z
N GLY A 1 14.56 20.99 16.63
CA GLY A 1 13.92 19.68 16.38
C GLY A 1 12.51 19.71 16.93
N ALA A 2 11.55 19.07 16.28
CA ALA A 2 10.14 19.14 16.67
C ALA A 2 9.89 18.68 18.14
N ILE A 3 10.66 17.72 18.64
CA ILE A 3 10.41 17.03 19.92
C ILE A 3 10.34 17.98 21.15
N PRO A 4 11.27 18.95 21.37
CA PRO A 4 11.13 19.96 22.41
C PRO A 4 9.85 20.82 22.33
N GLY A 5 9.42 21.18 21.13
CA GLY A 5 8.23 22.02 20.90
C GLY A 5 6.94 21.29 21.27
N TRP A 6 6.85 20.00 20.91
CA TRP A 6 5.70 19.16 21.26
C TRP A 6 5.57 18.96 22.77
N ARG A 7 6.70 18.78 23.47
CA ARG A 7 6.70 18.68 24.94
C ARG A 7 6.25 19.97 25.59
N LEU A 8 6.73 21.13 25.12
CA LEU A 8 6.32 22.43 25.64
C LEU A 8 4.83 22.69 25.40
N ALA A 9 4.34 22.47 24.18
CA ALA A 9 2.93 22.64 23.84
C ALA A 9 2.02 21.82 24.77
N ARG A 10 2.40 20.56 25.03
CA ARG A 10 1.68 19.68 25.95
C ARG A 10 1.69 20.18 27.39
N LEU A 11 2.80 20.76 27.87
CA LEU A 11 2.89 21.35 29.22
C LEU A 11 2.05 22.62 29.37
N LEU A 12 1.89 23.40 28.30
CA LEU A 12 1.08 24.62 28.28
C LEU A 12 -0.42 24.34 28.03
N GLY A 13 -0.82 23.08 27.86
CA GLY A 13 -2.20 22.73 27.52
C GLY A 13 -2.60 23.12 26.08
N ALA A 14 -1.63 23.36 25.21
CA ALA A 14 -1.90 23.72 23.82
C ALA A 14 -2.32 22.48 23.00
N THR A 15 -3.24 22.69 22.05
CA THR A 15 -3.63 21.68 21.07
C THR A 15 -2.48 21.41 20.10
N VAL A 16 -2.18 20.13 19.84
CA VAL A 16 -1.22 19.73 18.82
C VAL A 16 -1.94 19.03 17.68
N LEU A 17 -1.54 19.35 16.46
CA LEU A 17 -2.18 18.87 15.25
C LEU A 17 -1.51 17.59 14.77
N ASP A 18 -2.31 16.70 14.18
CA ASP A 18 -1.80 15.53 13.47
C ASP A 18 -1.13 15.96 12.16
N SER A 19 0.12 15.57 11.96
CA SER A 19 0.88 15.94 10.77
C SER A 19 0.51 15.07 9.58
N ASP A 20 0.31 13.78 9.78
CA ASP A 20 0.16 12.82 8.68
C ASP A 20 -1.19 12.97 7.98
N GLY A 21 -2.26 13.17 8.75
CA GLY A 21 -3.58 13.50 8.21
C GLY A 21 -3.62 14.88 7.54
N GLN A 22 -2.81 15.85 8.00
CA GLN A 22 -2.76 17.19 7.40
C GLN A 22 -2.07 17.23 6.04
N ILE A 23 -1.00 16.45 5.87
CA ILE A 23 -0.25 16.39 4.60
C ILE A 23 -0.80 15.35 3.63
N GLY A 24 -1.73 14.50 4.09
CA GLY A 24 -2.36 13.45 3.27
C GLY A 24 -1.54 12.15 3.19
N ASP A 25 -0.54 11.97 4.06
CA ASP A 25 0.28 10.76 4.10
C ASP A 25 -0.38 9.64 4.92
N PHE A 26 -1.42 9.95 5.69
CA PHE A 26 -2.19 8.94 6.42
C PHE A 26 -2.92 7.97 5.46
N SER A 27 -2.55 6.70 5.52
CA SER A 27 -3.10 5.66 4.63
C SER A 27 -4.35 5.04 5.23
N VAL A 28 -5.51 5.67 4.98
CA VAL A 28 -6.82 5.21 5.48
C VAL A 28 -7.09 3.74 5.14
N GLY A 29 -6.77 3.29 3.92
CA GLY A 29 -7.00 1.90 3.52
C GLY A 29 -6.23 0.86 4.35
N ILE A 30 -4.98 1.17 4.74
CA ILE A 30 -4.19 0.30 5.62
C ILE A 30 -4.80 0.26 7.02
N TYR A 31 -5.21 1.42 7.53
CA TYR A 31 -5.81 1.53 8.85
C TYR A 31 -7.15 0.79 8.94
N GLU A 32 -8.03 0.94 7.95
CA GLU A 32 -9.32 0.22 7.89
C GLU A 32 -9.13 -1.30 7.76
N THR A 33 -8.13 -1.74 6.99
CA THR A 33 -7.90 -3.18 6.75
C THR A 33 -7.21 -3.88 7.93
N PHE A 34 -6.24 -3.23 8.56
CA PHE A 34 -5.36 -3.87 9.54
C PHE A 34 -5.43 -3.28 10.96
N GLY A 35 -6.13 -2.15 11.15
CA GLY A 35 -6.20 -1.45 12.43
C GLY A 35 -4.86 -0.86 12.90
N LYS A 36 -3.91 -0.61 11.99
CA LYS A 36 -2.56 -0.12 12.30
C LYS A 36 -2.24 1.18 11.56
N PHE A 37 -1.48 2.06 12.22
CA PHE A 37 -1.18 3.42 11.77
C PHE A 37 -0.41 3.46 10.44
N HIS A 38 0.70 2.72 10.34
CA HIS A 38 1.41 2.41 9.09
C HIS A 38 2.42 1.31 9.39
N PHE A 39 2.35 0.18 8.71
CA PHE A 39 3.36 -0.86 8.83
C PHE A 39 3.82 -1.25 7.43
N VAL A 40 5.12 -1.19 7.21
CA VAL A 40 5.79 -1.53 5.96
C VAL A 40 7.08 -2.24 6.31
N SER A 41 7.58 -3.08 5.40
CA SER A 41 8.94 -3.61 5.54
C SER A 41 9.97 -2.49 5.38
N SER A 42 11.18 -2.75 5.85
CA SER A 42 12.32 -1.89 5.56
C SER A 42 12.64 -1.95 4.06
N VAL A 43 13.25 -0.89 3.55
CA VAL A 43 13.44 -0.70 2.10
C VAL A 43 14.39 -1.75 1.50
N ASP A 44 15.32 -2.28 2.29
CA ASP A 44 16.23 -3.35 1.88
C ASP A 44 15.50 -4.65 1.49
N ASP A 45 14.29 -4.84 2.00
CA ASP A 45 13.45 -6.01 1.70
C ASP A 45 13.06 -6.09 0.21
N TRP A 46 13.09 -4.96 -0.52
CA TRP A 46 12.76 -4.90 -1.94
C TRP A 46 13.65 -5.81 -2.80
N VAL A 47 14.88 -6.07 -2.36
CA VAL A 47 15.84 -6.90 -3.09
C VAL A 47 15.44 -8.38 -3.11
N HIS A 48 14.52 -8.79 -2.22
CA HIS A 48 14.06 -10.17 -2.12
C HIS A 48 12.81 -10.48 -2.96
N ALA A 49 12.21 -9.48 -3.59
CA ALA A 49 10.98 -9.66 -4.37
C ALA A 49 11.29 -10.13 -5.81
N ASP A 50 10.57 -11.13 -6.31
CA ASP A 50 10.63 -11.52 -7.73
C ASP A 50 9.87 -10.54 -8.65
N LEU A 51 8.91 -9.81 -8.08
CA LEU A 51 8.09 -8.81 -8.76
C LEU A 51 7.93 -7.58 -7.86
N ILE A 52 8.25 -6.41 -8.41
CA ILE A 52 8.09 -5.11 -7.74
C ILE A 52 7.11 -4.27 -8.56
N MET A 53 6.02 -3.84 -7.93
CA MET A 53 5.06 -2.90 -8.53
C MET A 53 5.27 -1.50 -7.92
N VAL A 54 5.80 -0.59 -8.72
CA VAL A 54 5.88 0.84 -8.39
C VAL A 54 4.54 1.46 -8.77
N TRP A 55 3.63 1.55 -7.80
CA TRP A 55 2.27 2.03 -8.02
C TRP A 55 2.08 3.41 -7.37
N HIS A 56 1.72 4.42 -8.18
CA HIS A 56 1.43 5.78 -7.71
C HIS A 56 2.60 6.41 -6.92
N CYS A 57 3.84 6.11 -7.33
CA CYS A 57 5.04 6.65 -6.71
C CYS A 57 6.15 6.86 -7.74
N ASN A 58 7.11 7.73 -7.39
CA ASN A 58 8.27 8.04 -8.23
C ASN A 58 9.57 7.95 -7.41
N PRO A 59 9.98 6.73 -6.98
CA PRO A 59 11.16 6.50 -6.15
C PRO A 59 12.45 7.18 -6.64
N LEU A 60 12.64 7.34 -7.95
CA LEU A 60 13.82 8.03 -8.48
C LEU A 60 13.92 9.50 -8.03
N TYR A 61 12.80 10.17 -7.74
CA TYR A 61 12.78 11.54 -7.21
C TYR A 61 12.44 11.60 -5.73
N THR A 62 11.54 10.73 -5.25
CA THR A 62 11.00 10.82 -3.88
C THR A 62 11.68 9.89 -2.88
N ARG A 63 12.50 8.95 -3.36
CA ARG A 63 13.26 7.98 -2.54
C ARG A 63 14.65 7.73 -3.10
N ILE A 64 15.35 8.81 -3.47
CA ILE A 64 16.72 8.80 -4.02
C ILE A 64 17.69 7.88 -3.26
N PRO A 65 17.79 7.91 -1.91
CA PRO A 65 18.76 7.06 -1.20
C PRO A 65 18.40 5.57 -1.24
N CYS A 66 17.19 5.22 -1.64
CA CYS A 66 16.63 3.88 -1.55
C CYS A 66 16.48 3.20 -2.92
N VAL A 67 16.49 3.97 -4.01
CA VAL A 67 16.14 3.46 -5.34
C VAL A 67 17.12 2.42 -5.87
N HIS A 68 18.35 2.40 -5.36
CA HIS A 68 19.35 1.40 -5.72
C HIS A 68 18.86 -0.03 -5.43
N TYR A 69 18.04 -0.25 -4.40
CA TYR A 69 17.48 -1.56 -4.10
C TYR A 69 16.56 -2.10 -5.21
N ILE A 70 15.81 -1.23 -5.90
CA ILE A 70 14.98 -1.63 -7.05
C ILE A 70 15.89 -2.05 -8.22
N THR A 71 16.94 -1.28 -8.48
CA THR A 71 17.91 -1.59 -9.55
C THR A 71 18.68 -2.88 -9.25
N GLU A 72 19.08 -3.09 -8.00
CA GLU A 72 19.77 -4.30 -7.54
C GLU A 72 18.86 -5.54 -7.63
N ALA A 73 17.57 -5.40 -7.27
CA ALA A 73 16.59 -6.46 -7.45
C ALA A 73 16.49 -6.88 -8.93
N ARG A 74 16.44 -5.91 -9.86
CA ARG A 74 16.44 -6.20 -11.31
C ARG A 74 17.66 -6.98 -11.75
N TYR A 75 18.85 -6.64 -11.25
CA TYR A 75 20.06 -7.43 -11.56
C TYR A 75 20.02 -8.85 -11.01
N ARG A 76 19.17 -9.13 -10.02
CA ARG A 76 18.91 -10.48 -9.49
C ARG A 76 17.80 -11.23 -10.23
N GLY A 77 17.16 -10.59 -11.20
CA GLY A 77 16.11 -11.20 -12.03
C GLY A 77 14.69 -10.75 -11.69
N SER A 78 14.51 -9.84 -10.74
CA SER A 78 13.19 -9.30 -10.41
C SER A 78 12.62 -8.49 -11.57
N GLN A 79 11.32 -8.65 -11.82
CA GLN A 79 10.59 -7.78 -12.76
C GLN A 79 10.06 -6.54 -12.04
N VAL A 80 10.16 -5.38 -12.68
CA VAL A 80 9.66 -4.12 -12.14
C VAL A 80 8.61 -3.53 -13.06
N VAL A 81 7.42 -3.27 -12.52
CA VAL A 81 6.30 -2.66 -13.23
C VAL A 81 6.04 -1.27 -12.66
N CYS A 82 5.98 -0.24 -13.51
CA CYS A 82 5.60 1.11 -13.13
C CYS A 82 4.15 1.40 -13.54
N ILE A 83 3.29 1.68 -12.56
CA ILE A 83 1.89 2.07 -12.77
C ILE A 83 1.78 3.54 -12.41
N ALA A 84 1.73 4.38 -13.45
CA ALA A 84 1.69 5.83 -13.34
C ALA A 84 1.04 6.46 -14.58
N PRO A 85 0.28 7.55 -14.44
CA PRO A 85 -0.36 8.22 -15.58
C PRO A 85 0.67 8.85 -16.54
N ASP A 86 1.79 9.31 -16.02
CA ASP A 86 2.88 9.93 -16.76
C ASP A 86 4.08 9.00 -16.92
N TYR A 87 4.89 9.26 -17.95
CA TYR A 87 6.16 8.57 -18.15
C TYR A 87 7.25 9.20 -17.27
N SER A 88 7.20 8.88 -15.99
CA SER A 88 8.08 9.43 -14.95
C SER A 88 9.54 8.98 -15.11
N ALA A 89 10.47 9.61 -14.37
CA ALA A 89 11.86 9.14 -14.33
C ALA A 89 11.98 7.70 -13.83
N THR A 90 11.08 7.26 -12.92
CA THR A 90 11.08 5.86 -12.50
C THR A 90 10.74 4.92 -13.65
N SER A 91 9.79 5.29 -14.50
CA SER A 91 9.31 4.46 -15.63
C SER A 91 10.45 4.05 -16.58
N ILE A 92 11.46 4.90 -16.76
CA ILE A 92 12.64 4.64 -17.60
C ILE A 92 13.42 3.39 -17.15
N HIS A 93 13.41 3.11 -15.84
CA HIS A 93 14.17 2.02 -15.23
C HIS A 93 13.30 0.80 -14.88
N THR A 94 12.11 0.70 -15.47
CA THR A 94 11.19 -0.43 -15.27
C THR A 94 11.06 -1.30 -16.51
N ASP A 95 10.60 -2.55 -16.34
CA ASP A 95 10.40 -3.52 -17.42
C ASP A 95 9.08 -3.28 -18.17
N LEU A 96 8.06 -2.80 -17.46
CA LEU A 96 6.76 -2.47 -18.02
C LEU A 96 6.24 -1.17 -17.42
N TRP A 97 5.80 -0.24 -18.27
CA TRP A 97 5.03 0.91 -17.87
C TRP A 97 3.55 0.73 -18.23
N VAL A 98 2.69 0.90 -17.24
CA VAL A 98 1.23 0.81 -17.37
C VAL A 98 0.63 2.20 -17.15
N PRO A 99 0.28 2.92 -18.23
CA PRO A 99 -0.41 4.19 -18.12
C PRO A 99 -1.83 3.97 -17.60
N VAL A 100 -2.16 4.63 -16.49
CA VAL A 100 -3.50 4.64 -15.90
C VAL A 100 -4.12 6.02 -16.05
N VAL A 101 -5.44 6.09 -16.22
CA VAL A 101 -6.13 7.37 -16.14
C VAL A 101 -6.09 7.83 -14.68
N PRO A 102 -5.76 9.10 -14.37
CA PRO A 102 -5.72 9.58 -13.00
C PRO A 102 -7.01 9.23 -12.25
N SER A 103 -6.88 8.75 -11.01
CA SER A 103 -7.99 8.30 -10.15
C SER A 103 -8.74 7.03 -10.62
N SER A 104 -8.19 6.28 -11.58
CA SER A 104 -8.76 5.00 -12.05
C SER A 104 -8.02 3.74 -11.58
N ASP A 105 -6.99 3.90 -10.75
CA ASP A 105 -6.16 2.81 -10.21
C ASP A 105 -6.97 1.73 -9.47
N SER A 106 -8.07 2.12 -8.81
CA SER A 106 -8.97 1.19 -8.14
C SER A 106 -9.66 0.23 -9.11
N ALA A 107 -9.98 0.68 -10.34
CA ALA A 107 -10.54 -0.18 -11.37
C ALA A 107 -9.49 -1.18 -11.87
N LEU A 108 -8.23 -0.76 -12.01
CA LEU A 108 -7.12 -1.66 -12.34
C LEU A 108 -6.93 -2.72 -11.24
N ALA A 109 -6.89 -2.30 -9.97
CA ALA A 109 -6.75 -3.21 -8.83
C ALA A 109 -7.88 -4.25 -8.75
N LEU A 110 -9.14 -3.81 -8.92
CA LEU A 110 -10.29 -4.73 -8.96
C LEU A 110 -10.23 -5.68 -10.17
N GLY A 111 -9.75 -5.21 -11.32
CA GLY A 111 -9.50 -6.04 -12.49
C GLY A 111 -8.47 -7.14 -12.24
N LEU A 112 -7.36 -6.81 -11.57
CA LEU A 112 -6.35 -7.78 -11.14
C LEU A 112 -6.95 -8.81 -10.18
N CYS A 113 -7.68 -8.37 -9.14
CA CYS A 113 -8.34 -9.26 -8.20
C CYS A 113 -9.31 -10.23 -8.91
N LYS A 114 -10.09 -9.72 -9.88
CA LYS A 114 -10.99 -10.56 -10.69
C LYS A 114 -10.23 -11.66 -11.41
N ILE A 115 -9.15 -11.34 -12.11
CA ILE A 115 -8.36 -12.34 -12.85
C ILE A 115 -7.75 -13.37 -11.90
N ILE A 116 -7.22 -12.93 -10.76
CA ILE A 116 -6.64 -13.83 -9.74
C ILE A 116 -7.70 -14.83 -9.23
N LEU A 117 -8.93 -14.37 -9.00
CA LEU A 117 -10.04 -15.21 -8.56
C LEU A 117 -10.53 -16.14 -9.67
N ASP A 118 -10.79 -15.60 -10.86
CA ASP A 118 -11.32 -16.35 -12.01
C ASP A 118 -10.34 -17.44 -12.49
N GLU A 119 -9.02 -17.21 -12.37
CA GLU A 119 -7.98 -18.18 -12.70
C GLU A 119 -7.59 -19.12 -11.54
N GLY A 120 -8.23 -18.99 -10.38
CA GLY A 120 -7.97 -19.85 -9.22
C GLY A 120 -6.55 -19.70 -8.65
N LYS A 121 -5.93 -18.52 -8.78
CA LYS A 121 -4.56 -18.21 -8.30
C LYS A 121 -4.49 -17.75 -6.85
N VAL A 122 -5.63 -17.71 -6.14
CA VAL A 122 -5.69 -17.31 -4.74
C VAL A 122 -5.09 -18.40 -3.84
N ASN A 123 -4.28 -18.00 -2.86
CA ASN A 123 -3.91 -18.87 -1.77
C ASN A 123 -5.07 -18.98 -0.77
N GLU A 124 -5.92 -19.99 -0.95
CA GLU A 124 -7.12 -20.17 -0.12
C GLU A 124 -6.81 -20.38 1.37
N ALA A 125 -5.72 -21.09 1.70
CA ALA A 125 -5.37 -21.37 3.09
C ALA A 125 -5.03 -20.07 3.83
N PHE A 126 -4.24 -19.20 3.20
CA PHE A 126 -3.92 -17.88 3.74
C PHE A 126 -5.18 -17.03 3.90
N VAL A 127 -6.04 -16.98 2.88
CA VAL A 127 -7.27 -16.18 2.91
C VAL A 127 -8.21 -16.62 4.04
N LYS A 128 -8.40 -17.94 4.22
CA LYS A 128 -9.27 -18.48 5.27
C LYS A 128 -8.75 -18.18 6.69
N ASP A 129 -7.44 -18.10 6.87
CA ASP A 129 -6.81 -17.95 8.19
C ASP A 129 -6.54 -16.48 8.58
N GLN A 130 -6.15 -15.63 7.61
CA GLN A 130 -5.63 -14.29 7.88
C GLN A 130 -6.61 -13.15 7.52
N THR A 131 -7.79 -13.46 6.98
CA THR A 131 -8.76 -12.44 6.53
C THR A 131 -10.15 -12.68 7.09
N ASP A 132 -11.02 -11.68 6.94
CA ASP A 132 -12.44 -11.74 7.31
C ASP A 132 -13.35 -12.26 6.17
N LEU A 133 -12.78 -12.65 5.02
CA LEU A 133 -13.51 -13.22 3.89
C LEU A 133 -14.35 -14.48 4.21
N PRO A 134 -13.99 -15.38 5.17
CA PRO A 134 -14.86 -16.50 5.54
C PRO A 134 -15.97 -16.12 6.54
N LEU A 135 -16.03 -14.88 7.02
CA LEU A 135 -17.08 -14.46 7.96
C LEU A 135 -18.45 -14.37 7.29
N LEU A 136 -19.49 -14.73 8.03
CA LEU A 136 -20.86 -14.75 7.52
C LEU A 136 -21.50 -13.36 7.58
N VAL A 137 -22.12 -12.94 6.48
CA VAL A 137 -22.88 -11.68 6.38
C VAL A 137 -24.36 -12.00 6.24
N ARG A 138 -25.20 -11.36 7.06
CA ARG A 138 -26.66 -11.51 6.97
C ARG A 138 -27.21 -10.76 5.76
N LEU A 139 -28.09 -11.40 4.99
CA LEU A 139 -28.64 -10.82 3.76
C LEU A 139 -29.74 -9.78 4.01
N ASP A 140 -30.39 -9.81 5.17
CA ASP A 140 -31.49 -8.92 5.54
C ASP A 140 -31.01 -7.50 5.90
N ASN A 141 -29.87 -7.39 6.60
CA ASN A 141 -29.34 -6.11 7.07
C ASN A 141 -27.90 -5.79 6.60
N ARG A 142 -27.28 -6.69 5.83
CA ARG A 142 -25.90 -6.55 5.29
C ARG A 142 -24.83 -6.35 6.36
N ARG A 143 -25.07 -6.79 7.59
CA ARG A 143 -24.08 -6.79 8.69
C ARG A 143 -23.54 -8.20 8.93
N PHE A 144 -22.35 -8.30 9.53
CA PHE A 144 -21.82 -9.58 9.99
C PHE A 144 -22.79 -10.27 10.95
N LEU A 145 -22.91 -11.59 10.81
CA LEU A 145 -23.57 -12.43 11.80
C LEU A 145 -22.76 -12.40 13.09
N ARG A 146 -23.42 -12.10 14.21
CA ARG A 146 -22.80 -12.06 15.53
C ARG A 146 -23.48 -13.08 16.43
N GLN A 147 -22.72 -13.65 17.36
CA GLN A 147 -23.29 -14.47 18.42
C GLN A 147 -24.29 -13.61 19.21
N PRO A 148 -25.53 -14.09 19.43
CA PRO A 148 -26.45 -13.40 20.33
C PRO A 148 -25.88 -13.40 21.74
N GLU A 149 -26.07 -12.29 22.45
CA GLU A 149 -25.70 -12.14 23.87
C GLU A 149 -26.35 -13.21 24.75
#